data_AF-A0A7J4JP22-F1
#
_entry.id   AF-A0A7J4JP22-F1
#
_cell.length_a   1.000
_cell.length_b   1.000
_cell.length_c   1.000
_cell.angle_alpha   90.00
_cell.angle_beta   90.00
_cell.angle_gamma   90.00
#
_symmetry.space_group_name_H-M   'P 1'
#
loop_
_entity.id
_entity.type
_entity.pdbx_description
1 polymer ?
#
loop_
_entity_poly.entity_id
_entity_poly.type
_entity_poly.pdbx_seq_one_letter_code
_entity_poly.pdbx_strand_id
1 'polypeptide(L)'
;MLHLFVSLPFDLSVSMAFKLFKGRSAHELFAAFPSFRSIFRKGHFWSPGKFCRSVSNVKAEAIRHYIENHKFKELRQSIREAKVEAEQMRLVSFC
;
A
#
# COMPACT_ATOMS: atom_id res chain seq x y z
N MET A 1 7.65 -1.01 25.14
CA MET A 1 6.81 -0.50 24.04
C MET A 1 7.70 -0.34 22.82
N LEU A 2 7.24 -0.74 21.64
CA LEU A 2 8.03 -0.69 20.40
C LEU A 2 7.34 0.25 19.42
N HIS A 3 8.09 1.18 18.82
CA HIS A 3 7.60 2.13 17.83
C HIS A 3 8.27 1.84 16.48
N LEU A 4 7.48 1.79 15.42
CA LEU A 4 7.95 1.55 14.06
C LEU A 4 7.51 2.69 13.15
N PHE A 5 8.42 3.13 12.28
CA PHE A 5 8.10 3.97 11.13
C PHE A 5 8.23 3.09 9.88
N VAL A 6 7.11 2.77 9.24
CA VAL A 6 7.06 1.81 8.14
C VAL A 6 6.19 2.34 7.00
N SER A 7 6.57 2.00 5.78
CA SER A 7 5.72 2.13 4.61
C SER A 7 4.91 0.85 4.44
N LEU A 8 3.59 0.97 4.37
CA LEU A 8 2.70 -0.15 4.08
C LEU A 8 2.17 -0.01 2.65
N PRO A 9 2.12 -1.10 1.87
CA PRO A 9 1.48 -1.06 0.57
C PRO A 9 -0.04 -0.90 0.74
N PHE A 10 -0.70 -0.31 -0.25
CA PHE A 10 -2.12 0.10 -0.13
C PHE A 10 -3.11 -1.07 -0.05
N ASP A 11 -2.72 -2.25 -0.54
CA ASP A 11 -3.48 -3.50 -0.47
C ASP A 11 -3.35 -4.20 0.90
N LEU A 12 -2.41 -3.77 1.74
CA LEU A 12 -2.21 -4.33 3.07
C LEU A 12 -2.88 -3.48 4.15
N SER A 13 -3.90 -4.03 4.79
CA SER A 13 -4.53 -3.37 5.93
C SER A 13 -3.57 -3.23 7.13
N VAL A 14 -3.70 -2.14 7.86
CA VAL A 14 -2.90 -1.88 9.09
C VAL A 14 -3.08 -3.00 10.13
N SER A 15 -4.30 -3.52 10.27
CA SER A 15 -4.57 -4.65 11.17
C SER A 15 -3.82 -5.92 10.75
N MET A 16 -3.72 -6.20 9.44
CA MET A 16 -2.93 -7.32 8.94
C MET A 16 -1.45 -7.09 9.18
N ALA A 17 -0.94 -5.88 8.95
CA ALA A 17 0.45 -5.54 9.25
C ALA A 17 0.81 -5.81 10.72
N PHE A 18 -0.05 -5.41 11.68
CA PHE A 18 0.14 -5.74 13.09
C PHE A 18 0.09 -7.25 13.36
N LYS A 19 -0.84 -7.98 12.72
CA LYS A 19 -0.96 -9.43 12.88
C LYS A 19 0.33 -10.13 12.44
N LEU A 20 0.82 -9.79 11.25
CA LEU A 20 2.04 -10.34 10.68
C LEU A 20 3.25 -9.97 11.55
N PHE A 21 3.42 -8.70 11.89
CA PHE A 21 4.54 -8.23 12.70
C PHE A 21 4.56 -8.89 14.09
N LYS A 22 3.49 -8.73 14.87
CA LYS A 22 3.43 -9.22 16.26
C LYS A 22 3.45 -10.75 16.31
N GLY A 23 2.74 -11.41 15.38
CA GLY A 23 2.68 -12.86 15.30
C GLY A 23 4.03 -13.47 14.92
N ARG A 24 4.63 -12.99 13.82
CA ARG A 24 5.90 -13.54 13.33
C ARG A 24 7.04 -13.26 14.30
N SER A 25 7.18 -12.02 14.78
CA SER A 25 8.24 -11.68 15.75
C SER A 25 8.12 -12.49 17.05
N ALA A 26 6.91 -12.66 17.59
CA ALA A 26 6.72 -13.50 18.77
C ALA A 26 7.12 -14.96 18.52
N HIS A 27 6.75 -15.51 17.36
CA HIS A 27 7.11 -16.87 16.97
C HIS A 27 8.63 -17.04 16.91
N GLU A 28 9.33 -16.16 16.17
CA GLU A 28 10.79 -16.20 16.03
C GLU A 28 11.49 -16.01 17.39
N LEU A 29 11.00 -15.11 18.24
CA LEU A 29 11.56 -14.89 19.58
C LEU A 29 11.40 -16.11 20.50
N PHE A 30 10.26 -16.79 20.48
CA PHE A 30 10.11 -18.02 21.26
C PHE A 30 10.95 -19.17 20.71
N ALA A 31 11.21 -19.22 19.41
CA ALA A 31 12.09 -20.22 18.80
C ALA A 31 13.56 -19.96 19.16
N ALA A 32 14.01 -18.70 19.07
CA ALA A 32 15.38 -18.31 19.40
C ALA A 32 15.67 -18.36 20.91
N PHE A 33 14.66 -18.08 21.75
CA PHE A 33 14.80 -18.05 23.20
C PHE A 33 13.72 -18.90 23.89
N PRO A 34 13.86 -20.24 23.93
CA PRO A 34 12.87 -21.13 24.55
C PRO A 34 12.58 -20.81 26.02
N SER A 35 13.56 -20.23 26.73
CA SER A 35 13.42 -19.77 28.11
C SER A 35 12.28 -18.75 28.29
N PHE A 36 11.92 -17.99 27.25
CA PHE A 36 10.80 -17.05 27.32
C PHE A 36 9.46 -17.74 27.54
N ARG A 37 9.31 -19.04 27.23
CA ARG A 37 8.07 -19.78 27.51
C ARG A 37 7.78 -19.92 29.01
N SER A 38 8.81 -19.95 29.86
CA SER A 38 8.63 -20.03 31.32
C SER A 38 8.15 -18.69 31.91
N ILE A 39 8.60 -17.58 31.32
CA ILE A 39 8.22 -16.21 31.69
C ILE A 39 6.81 -15.90 31.16
N PHE A 40 6.59 -16.13 29.87
CA PHE A 40 5.32 -15.87 29.19
C PHE A 40 4.49 -17.15 29.10
N ARG A 41 4.00 -17.63 30.25
CA ARG A 41 3.28 -18.92 30.36
C ARG A 41 2.04 -19.06 29.47
N LYS A 42 1.39 -17.94 29.13
CA LYS A 42 0.24 -17.91 28.19
C LYS A 42 0.66 -17.79 26.71
N GLY A 43 1.96 -17.75 26.42
CA GLY A 43 2.49 -17.65 25.07
C GLY A 43 2.28 -16.29 24.38
N HIS A 44 1.78 -15.27 25.08
CA HIS A 44 1.65 -13.92 24.56
C HIS A 44 2.93 -13.13 24.83
N PHE A 45 3.70 -12.87 23.76
CA PHE A 45 4.89 -12.03 23.85
C PHE A 45 4.53 -10.53 23.85
N TRP A 46 3.59 -10.13 22.99
CA TRP A 46 3.15 -8.74 22.87
C TRP A 46 1.84 -8.50 23.61
N SER A 47 1.66 -7.30 24.17
CA SER A 47 0.37 -6.85 24.69
C SER A 47 -0.70 -6.83 23.58
N PRO A 48 -2.00 -6.95 23.88
CA PRO A 48 -3.05 -6.92 22.85
C PRO A 48 -3.18 -5.56 22.16
N GLY A 49 -2.81 -4.47 22.86
CA GLY A 49 -2.87 -3.11 22.35
C GLY A 49 -2.04 -2.87 21.08
N LYS A 50 -2.53 -1.95 20.25
CA LYS A 50 -1.87 -1.48 19.02
C LYS A 50 -2.30 -0.04 18.75
N PHE A 51 -1.36 0.77 18.28
CA PHE A 51 -1.59 2.17 17.92
C PHE A 51 -0.91 2.46 16.58
N CYS A 52 -1.64 3.07 15.66
CA CYS A 52 -1.12 3.51 14.38
C CYS A 52 -1.59 4.92 14.05
N ARG A 53 -0.74 5.68 13.38
CA ARG A 53 -1.09 6.98 12.84
C ARG A 53 -0.39 7.14 11.49
N SER A 54 -1.12 7.64 10.50
CA SER A 54 -0.51 8.01 9.22
C SER A 54 0.39 9.22 9.41
N VAL A 55 1.53 9.21 8.71
CA VAL A 55 2.42 10.36 8.60
C VAL A 55 2.46 10.75 7.13
N SER A 56 2.03 11.97 6.81
CA SER A 56 2.08 12.52 5.46
C SER A 56 2.94 13.78 5.48
N ASN A 57 3.90 13.85 4.57
CA ASN A 57 4.63 15.07 4.24
C ASN A 57 4.21 15.63 2.86
N VAL A 58 3.05 15.19 2.35
CA VAL A 58 2.57 15.56 1.02
C VAL A 58 1.90 16.93 1.09
N LYS A 59 2.40 17.88 0.29
CA LYS A 59 1.83 19.22 0.17
C LYS A 59 0.53 19.20 -0.64
N ALA A 60 -0.38 20.13 -0.37
CA ALA A 60 -1.65 20.25 -1.09
C ALA A 60 -1.44 20.40 -2.61
N GLU A 61 -0.37 21.08 -3.02
CA GLU A 61 0.00 21.27 -4.43
C GLU A 61 0.33 19.95 -5.13
N ALA A 62 1.00 19.02 -4.44
CA ALA A 62 1.32 17.70 -4.99
C ALA A 62 0.05 16.86 -5.21
N ILE A 63 -0.91 16.96 -4.29
CA ILE A 63 -2.22 16.30 -4.42
C ILE A 63 -2.99 16.88 -5.60
N ARG A 64 -3.07 18.22 -5.71
CA ARG A 64 -3.75 18.90 -6.83
C ARG A 64 -3.13 18.49 -8.17
N HIS A 65 -1.81 18.55 -8.26
CA HIS A 65 -1.08 18.17 -9.47
C HIS A 65 -1.35 16.71 -9.88
N TYR A 66 -1.40 15.79 -8.92
CA TYR A 66 -1.74 14.39 -9.21
C TYR A 66 -3.15 14.26 -9.80
N ILE A 67 -4.16 14.89 -9.18
CA ILE A 67 -5.57 14.83 -9.61
C ILE A 67 -5.74 15.41 -11.02
N GLU A 68 -5.18 16.59 -11.27
CA GLU A 68 -5.29 17.28 -12.55
C GLU A 68 -4.66 16.45 -13.67
N ASN A 69 -3.45 15.94 -13.48
CA ASN A 69 -2.73 15.22 -14.53
C ASN A 69 -3.24 13.79 -14.78
N HIS A 70 -3.98 13.20 -13.83
CA HIS A 70 -4.56 11.86 -14.01
C HIS A 70 -5.65 11.86 -15.08
N LYS A 71 -6.64 12.77 -14.95
CA LYS A 71 -7.81 12.82 -15.86
C LYS A 71 -7.42 13.22 -17.29
N PHE A 72 -6.46 14.13 -17.42
CA PHE A 72 -6.05 14.62 -18.73
C PHE A 72 -5.22 13.61 -19.53
N LYS A 73 -4.45 12.73 -18.89
CA LYS A 73 -3.67 11.72 -19.60
C LYS A 73 -4.55 10.64 -20.23
N GLU A 74 -5.50 10.10 -19.46
CA GLU A 74 -6.44 9.08 -19.95
C GLU A 74 -7.30 9.62 -21.10
N LEU A 75 -7.91 10.81 -20.92
CA LEU A 75 -8.72 11.43 -21.97
C LEU A 75 -7.90 11.76 -23.24
N ARG A 76 -6.69 12.30 -23.11
CA ARG A 76 -5.82 12.58 -24.27
C ARG A 76 -5.42 11.31 -25.00
N GLN A 77 -5.25 10.20 -24.27
CA GLN A 77 -4.92 8.92 -24.86
C GLN A 77 -6.10 8.37 -25.68
N SER A 78 -7.30 8.34 -25.09
CA SER A 78 -8.52 7.90 -25.79
C SER A 78 -8.86 8.78 -26.99
N ILE A 79 -8.67 10.11 -26.90
CA ILE A 79 -8.88 11.02 -28.05
C ILE A 79 -7.88 10.74 -29.17
N ARG A 80 -6.62 10.43 -28.85
CA ARG A 80 -5.61 10.09 -29.87
C ARG A 80 -5.95 8.78 -30.55
N GLU A 81 -6.34 7.76 -29.80
CA GLU A 81 -6.75 6.45 -30.33
C GLU A 81 -7.94 6.59 -31.28
N ALA A 82 -8.99 7.33 -30.86
CA ALA A 82 -10.14 7.60 -31.70
C ALA A 82 -9.81 8.38 -32.98
N LYS A 83 -8.83 9.30 -32.94
CA LYS A 83 -8.37 10.02 -34.13
C LYS A 83 -7.61 9.12 -35.11
N VAL A 84 -6.76 8.22 -34.59
CA VAL A 84 -6.02 7.25 -35.41
C VAL A 84 -7.00 6.26 -36.05
N GLU A 85 -7.99 5.76 -35.32
CA GLU A 85 -9.04 4.91 -35.89
C GLU A 85 -9.84 5.62 -36.98
N ALA A 86 -10.23 6.88 -36.76
CA ALA A 86 -10.95 7.66 -37.77
C ALA A 86 -10.11 7.89 -39.03
N GLU A 87 -8.79 8.11 -38.89
CA GLU A 87 -7.87 8.30 -40.01
C GLU A 87 -7.62 6.97 -40.76
N GLN A 88 -7.49 5.85 -40.05
CA GLN A 88 -7.37 4.52 -40.65
C GLN A 88 -8.67 4.13 -41.39
N MET A 89 -9.85 4.32 -40.80
CA MET A 89 -11.13 4.09 -41.47
C MET A 89 -11.27 4.92 -42.75
N ARG A 90 -10.80 6.18 -42.71
CA ARG A 90 -10.81 7.07 -43.87
C ARG A 90 -9.90 6.55 -44.98
N LEU A 91 -8.71 6.04 -44.68
CA LEU A 91 -7.80 5.49 -45.67
C LEU A 91 -8.33 4.19 -46.30
N VAL A 92 -9.05 3.38 -45.53
CA VAL A 92 -9.67 2.13 -46.01
C VAL A 92 -10.90 2.41 -46.90
N SER A 93 -11.57 3.55 -46.76
CA SER A 93 -12.73 3.91 -47.59
C SER A 93 -12.37 4.47 -48.99
N PHE A 94 -11.09 4.60 -49.33
CA PHE A 94 -10.60 5.08 -50.63
C PHE A 94 -9.91 3.98 -51.47
N CYS A 95 -9.93 2.72 -51.03
CA CYS A 95 -9.60 1.53 -51.82
C CYS A 95 -10.89 0.78 -52.19
#